data_AF-A0A8T5LH88-F1
#
_entry.id   AF-A0A8T5LH88-F1
#
_cell.length_a   1.000
_cell.length_b   1.000
_cell.length_c   1.000
_cell.angle_alpha   90.00
_cell.angle_beta   90.00
_cell.angle_gamma   90.00
#
_symmetry.space_group_name_H-M   'P 1'
#
loop_
_entity.id
_entity.type
_entity.pdbx_description
1 polymer ?
#
loop_
_entity_poly.entity_id
_entity_poly.type
_entity_poly.pdbx_seq_one_letter_code
_entity_poly.pdbx_strand_id
1 'polypeptide(L)'
;MYKKRNRIDVFRFISNKFTRNTHERKGQVTVFIILGILLLLALILVILLKQEIVIFKPEEIIPTDKGKVENFINTCIGEVGEEALFKIGLQGGYIEVPSDIANDGSLHLRNSPFTVVPFWAYGLTTNIPSLQLIKEDIDNYLEENVRNCLLGKEAFQEAYDLIEKSPIEANTEIVESKVIFNLHWNIEIRDKNGEVITEVINHVEESPIKLKSVHETAQKIIEREMETLKLEDITQDLIALEHPNVPVAGMEMSCGQKSWKIETVKETLKDMLRINIRELKVRGTDYVEFPEELPYYQNHYIFDLGDDFVKPQVSVLFGYENNYPFSFDVTPRSGAYMKSNPLIGGNELLSFLCMQTWKFVYDVDYPVLVTITDETTGYDFKVAFTVHLKRNIPDRRVDVNKRESFFIDTVSDEEFCQEAKVPMMVYTYKLVEEENAGINDREPLENVNLIFTCLKYLCEKGKTEYDFAGMGNVAAYKTNFPYCVGGIMRGKKEG
;
A
#
# COMPACT_ATOMS: atom_id res chain seq x y z
N MET A 1 -71.59 23.04 15.23
CA MET A 1 -72.41 22.83 16.46
C MET A 1 -71.67 23.47 17.63
N TYR A 2 -72.30 24.36 18.42
CA TYR A 2 -71.71 25.17 19.53
C TYR A 2 -70.60 26.17 19.11
N LYS A 3 -70.68 27.49 19.40
CA LYS A 3 -70.48 28.24 20.69
C LYS A 3 -69.02 28.18 21.18
N LYS A 4 -68.27 29.26 21.46
CA LYS A 4 -68.44 30.75 21.46
C LYS A 4 -67.27 31.37 20.61
N ARG A 5 -66.84 32.65 20.56
CA ARG A 5 -67.10 34.03 21.09
C ARG A 5 -66.45 34.99 20.02
N ASN A 6 -66.70 36.28 19.75
CA ASN A 6 -67.14 37.50 20.46
C ASN A 6 -66.15 38.00 21.55
N ARG A 7 -65.74 39.27 21.69
CA ARG A 7 -65.98 40.59 21.01
C ARG A 7 -64.86 41.55 21.54
N ILE A 8 -64.52 42.76 21.06
CA ILE A 8 -64.87 43.66 19.93
C ILE A 8 -63.76 44.77 19.86
N ASP A 9 -63.78 45.68 18.87
CA ASP A 9 -63.04 46.97 18.87
C ASP A 9 -63.19 47.78 20.17
N VAL A 10 -62.37 48.84 20.36
CA VAL A 10 -62.93 50.19 20.62
C VAL A 10 -61.89 51.33 20.48
N PHE A 11 -62.40 52.43 19.94
CA PHE A 11 -61.80 53.76 19.77
C PHE A 11 -61.40 54.47 21.08
N ARG A 12 -60.69 55.60 20.93
CA ARG A 12 -60.52 56.71 21.92
C ARG A 12 -59.65 56.41 23.15
N PHE A 13 -59.05 57.37 23.86
CA PHE A 13 -58.66 58.79 23.70
C PHE A 13 -58.41 59.26 25.15
N ILE A 14 -57.21 59.76 25.48
CA ILE A 14 -56.83 60.63 26.61
C ILE A 14 -55.29 60.62 26.58
N SER A 15 -54.59 61.64 26.08
CA SER A 15 -54.63 63.07 26.45
C SER A 15 -54.16 63.30 27.88
N ASN A 16 -52.89 62.99 28.16
CA ASN A 16 -52.23 63.53 29.34
C ASN A 16 -51.76 64.95 29.03
N LYS A 17 -52.48 65.92 29.61
CA LYS A 17 -52.42 67.34 29.29
C LYS A 17 -51.41 68.04 30.19
N PHE A 18 -50.30 68.53 29.63
CA PHE A 18 -49.65 69.71 30.18
C PHE A 18 -49.25 70.71 29.11
N THR A 19 -49.33 71.99 29.45
CA THR A 19 -49.42 73.08 28.49
C THR A 19 -48.14 73.89 28.38
N ARG A 20 -47.72 74.13 27.12
CA ARG A 20 -47.30 75.45 26.61
C ARG A 20 -46.35 76.26 27.51
N ASN A 21 -45.10 76.37 27.09
CA ASN A 21 -44.52 77.71 26.96
C ASN A 21 -43.71 77.83 25.66
N THR A 22 -43.41 79.06 25.26
CA THR A 22 -42.95 79.40 23.89
C THR A 22 -41.67 80.22 23.88
N HIS A 23 -40.95 80.18 22.74
CA HIS A 23 -39.69 80.90 22.44
C HIS A 23 -38.45 80.36 23.20
N GLU A 24 -37.22 80.45 22.66
CA GLU A 24 -36.75 81.16 21.45
C GLU A 24 -36.08 80.28 20.37
N ARG A 25 -36.12 80.74 19.12
CA ARG A 25 -35.29 80.22 18.03
C ARG A 25 -33.92 80.93 18.03
N LYS A 26 -32.83 80.23 18.37
CA LYS A 26 -31.44 80.47 17.89
C LYS A 26 -30.36 79.49 18.39
N GLY A 27 -30.61 78.69 19.42
CA GLY A 27 -29.57 77.88 20.09
C GLY A 27 -29.10 76.57 19.43
N GLN A 28 -29.68 76.11 18.32
CA GLN A 28 -29.32 74.80 17.74
C GLN A 28 -28.12 74.83 16.77
N VAL A 29 -27.90 75.92 16.04
CA VAL A 29 -26.81 76.00 15.04
C VAL A 29 -25.44 75.94 15.72
N THR A 30 -25.30 76.57 16.88
CA THR A 30 -24.09 76.51 17.72
C THR A 30 -23.75 75.09 18.17
N VAL A 31 -24.74 74.23 18.45
CA VAL A 31 -24.49 72.82 18.84
C VAL A 31 -23.87 72.04 17.67
N PHE A 32 -24.40 72.19 16.46
CA PHE A 32 -23.84 71.54 15.26
C PHE A 32 -22.45 72.10 14.89
N ILE A 33 -22.20 73.39 15.08
CA ILE A 33 -20.87 73.98 14.88
C ILE A 33 -19.85 73.41 15.90
N ILE A 34 -20.21 73.36 17.19
CA ILE A 34 -19.34 72.79 18.23
C ILE A 34 -19.07 71.30 17.97
N LEU A 35 -20.09 70.53 17.56
CA LEU A 35 -19.93 69.12 17.21
C LEU A 35 -19.03 68.93 15.98
N GLY A 36 -19.19 69.77 14.95
CA GLY A 36 -18.34 69.74 13.76
C GLY A 36 -16.88 70.10 14.06
N ILE A 37 -16.64 71.09 14.93
CA ILE A 37 -15.29 71.45 15.40
C ILE A 37 -14.67 70.32 16.22
N LEU A 38 -15.43 69.68 17.12
CA LEU A 38 -14.96 68.51 17.87
C LEU A 38 -14.57 67.34 16.95
N LEU A 39 -15.39 67.04 15.95
CA LEU A 39 -15.13 65.95 15.00
C LEU A 39 -13.91 66.27 14.11
N LEU A 40 -13.76 67.53 13.68
CA LEU A 40 -12.61 68.00 12.92
C LEU A 40 -11.31 68.01 13.76
N LEU A 41 -11.37 68.39 15.04
CA LEU A 41 -10.24 68.28 15.97
C LEU A 41 -9.85 66.82 16.24
N ALA A 42 -10.83 65.93 16.40
CA ALA A 42 -10.58 64.49 16.54
C ALA A 42 -9.92 63.89 15.28
N LEU A 43 -10.36 64.31 14.08
CA LEU A 43 -9.75 63.90 12.81
C LEU A 43 -8.30 64.39 12.71
N ILE A 44 -8.03 65.66 13.05
CA ILE A 44 -6.66 66.22 13.08
C ILE A 44 -5.79 65.48 14.09
N LEU A 45 -6.31 65.19 15.29
CA LEU A 45 -5.58 64.42 16.31
C LEU A 45 -5.20 63.02 15.81
N VAL A 46 -6.11 62.31 15.13
CA VAL A 46 -5.84 61.00 14.52
C VAL A 46 -4.80 61.10 13.40
N ILE A 47 -4.80 62.18 12.61
CA ILE A 47 -3.79 62.41 11.57
C ILE A 47 -2.41 62.69 12.18
N LEU A 48 -2.33 63.54 13.23
CA LEU A 48 -1.07 63.84 13.92
C LEU A 48 -0.48 62.60 14.62
N LEU A 49 -1.31 61.84 15.33
CA LEU A 49 -0.88 60.57 15.94
C LEU A 49 -0.40 59.56 14.89
N LYS A 50 -1.06 59.50 13.72
CA LYS A 50 -0.55 58.69 12.60
C LYS A 50 0.76 59.23 12.02
N GLN A 51 1.00 60.53 12.01
CA GLN A 51 2.28 61.09 11.54
C GLN A 51 3.44 60.73 12.49
N GLU A 52 3.26 60.80 13.80
CA GLU A 52 4.31 60.35 14.75
C GLU A 52 4.59 58.83 14.63
N ILE A 53 3.54 58.01 14.46
CA ILE A 53 3.70 56.55 14.30
C ILE A 53 4.35 56.17 12.96
N VAL A 54 4.08 56.90 11.87
CA VAL A 54 4.62 56.61 10.52
C VAL A 54 5.98 57.29 10.26
N ILE A 55 6.46 58.16 11.15
CA ILE A 55 7.83 58.72 11.11
C ILE A 55 8.87 57.75 11.68
N PHE A 56 8.45 56.64 12.31
CA PHE A 56 9.21 55.40 12.23
C PHE A 56 9.23 54.90 10.78
N LYS A 57 10.14 55.48 9.98
CA LYS A 57 10.82 54.68 8.96
C LYS A 57 11.33 53.42 9.68
N PRO A 58 11.12 52.21 9.16
CA PRO A 58 12.06 51.15 9.50
C PRO A 58 13.43 51.67 9.08
N GLU A 59 14.35 51.77 10.03
CA GLU A 59 15.76 51.79 9.67
C GLU A 59 15.99 50.51 8.88
N GLU A 60 16.59 50.61 7.68
CA GLU A 60 17.10 49.41 7.02
C GLU A 60 18.00 48.74 8.04
N ILE A 61 17.66 47.52 8.44
CA ILE A 61 18.35 46.81 9.52
C ILE A 61 19.70 46.39 8.93
N ILE A 62 20.66 47.33 8.91
CA ILE A 62 22.03 47.09 8.47
C ILE A 62 22.51 45.92 9.31
N PRO A 63 22.71 44.72 8.73
CA PRO A 63 22.98 43.56 9.53
C PRO A 63 24.28 43.81 10.29
N THR A 64 24.25 43.68 11.61
CA THR A 64 25.49 43.70 12.39
C THR A 64 26.38 42.59 11.87
N ASP A 65 27.71 42.76 11.92
CA ASP A 65 28.61 41.73 11.38
C ASP A 65 28.43 40.39 12.09
N LYS A 66 28.03 40.43 13.37
CA LYS A 66 27.47 39.27 14.09
C LYS A 66 26.27 38.63 13.36
N GLY A 67 25.23 39.40 13.01
CA GLY A 67 24.04 38.88 12.33
C GLY A 67 24.32 38.34 10.91
N LYS A 68 25.31 38.89 10.21
CA LYS A 68 25.79 38.33 8.92
C LYS A 68 26.39 36.93 9.14
N VAL A 69 27.23 36.81 10.16
CA VAL A 69 27.90 35.55 10.56
C VAL A 69 26.88 34.49 11.00
N GLU A 70 25.94 34.84 11.89
CA GLU A 70 24.84 33.96 12.30
C GLU A 70 24.03 33.49 11.08
N ASN A 71 23.70 34.39 10.14
CA ASN A 71 23.01 34.00 8.91
C ASN A 71 23.82 33.01 8.04
N PHE A 72 25.15 33.15 7.92
CA PHE A 72 25.98 32.18 7.18
C PHE A 72 25.96 30.79 7.80
N ILE A 73 26.00 30.71 9.14
CA ILE A 73 25.97 29.45 9.89
C ILE A 73 24.60 28.78 9.76
N ASN A 74 23.52 29.51 10.05
CA ASN A 74 22.14 29.05 9.90
C ASN A 74 21.84 28.58 8.47
N THR A 75 22.26 29.35 7.46
CA THR A 75 22.14 28.93 6.04
C THR A 75 22.79 27.58 5.78
N CYS A 76 23.97 27.31 6.37
CA CYS A 76 24.61 26.00 6.23
C CYS A 76 23.93 24.86 6.98
N ILE A 77 23.37 25.13 8.17
CA ILE A 77 22.60 24.13 8.92
C ILE A 77 21.33 23.77 8.13
N GLY A 78 20.65 24.76 7.54
CA GLY A 78 19.52 24.55 6.63
C GLY A 78 19.91 23.77 5.38
N GLU A 79 20.95 24.18 4.65
CA GLU A 79 21.42 23.50 3.44
C GLU A 79 21.79 22.02 3.69
N VAL A 80 22.52 21.73 4.77
CA VAL A 80 22.94 20.36 5.13
C VAL A 80 21.79 19.54 5.71
N GLY A 81 20.91 20.15 6.51
CA GLY A 81 19.72 19.51 7.07
C GLY A 81 18.69 19.14 6.01
N GLU A 82 18.44 20.00 5.03
CA GLU A 82 17.58 19.69 3.88
C GLU A 82 18.20 18.58 3.00
N GLU A 83 19.53 18.54 2.82
CA GLU A 83 20.18 17.43 2.12
C GLU A 83 20.04 16.09 2.87
N ALA A 84 20.17 16.10 4.20
CA ALA A 84 19.94 14.94 5.05
C ALA A 84 18.50 14.42 4.92
N LEU A 85 17.51 15.32 5.07
CA LEU A 85 16.09 14.99 4.90
C LEU A 85 15.79 14.45 3.50
N PHE A 86 16.37 15.04 2.45
CA PHE A 86 16.21 14.57 1.07
C PHE A 86 16.76 13.15 0.86
N LYS A 87 17.94 12.82 1.43
CA LYS A 87 18.50 11.45 1.39
C LYS A 87 17.60 10.45 2.12
N ILE A 88 17.16 10.80 3.34
CA ILE A 88 16.19 10.03 4.13
C ILE A 88 14.90 9.74 3.35
N GLY A 89 14.38 10.76 2.64
CA GLY A 89 13.16 10.65 1.85
C GLY A 89 13.31 9.78 0.59
N LEU A 90 14.47 9.85 -0.08
CA LEU A 90 14.75 9.02 -1.26
C LEU A 90 15.10 7.55 -0.94
N GLN A 91 15.57 7.25 0.28
CA GLN A 91 16.15 5.95 0.64
C GLN A 91 15.41 5.24 1.77
N GLY A 92 14.17 5.65 2.07
CA GLY A 92 13.30 4.96 3.03
C GLY A 92 13.79 4.98 4.47
N GLY A 93 14.20 6.15 4.97
CA GLY A 93 14.60 6.33 6.37
C GLY A 93 16.09 6.17 6.67
N TYR A 94 16.97 6.34 5.67
CA TYR A 94 18.42 6.25 5.83
C TYR A 94 19.14 7.40 5.10
N ILE A 95 20.18 7.98 5.70
CA ILE A 95 21.11 8.89 4.99
C ILE A 95 22.12 8.08 4.18
N GLU A 96 22.69 7.04 4.78
CA GLU A 96 23.47 6.01 4.08
C GLU A 96 22.83 4.64 4.30
N VAL A 97 22.51 3.92 3.21
CA VAL A 97 21.89 2.59 3.33
C VAL A 97 22.95 1.56 3.76
N PRO A 98 22.70 0.79 4.84
CA PRO A 98 23.66 -0.21 5.35
C PRO A 98 24.20 -1.15 4.26
N SER A 99 25.51 -1.39 4.29
CA SER A 99 26.22 -2.06 3.18
C SER A 99 25.76 -3.50 2.92
N ASP A 100 25.22 -4.20 3.91
CA ASP A 100 24.58 -5.51 3.77
C ASP A 100 23.27 -5.41 2.96
N ILE A 101 22.42 -4.45 3.28
CA ILE A 101 21.18 -4.15 2.54
C ILE A 101 21.49 -3.65 1.13
N ALA A 102 22.46 -2.74 0.97
CA ALA A 102 22.79 -2.11 -0.31
C ALA A 102 23.42 -3.08 -1.32
N ASN A 103 24.13 -4.12 -0.86
CA ASN A 103 24.72 -5.15 -1.71
C ASN A 103 23.78 -6.33 -1.98
N ASP A 104 22.84 -6.65 -1.08
CA ASP A 104 21.85 -7.71 -1.31
C ASP A 104 20.62 -7.19 -2.08
N GLY A 105 20.55 -7.52 -3.37
CA GLY A 105 19.43 -7.19 -4.26
C GLY A 105 18.09 -7.88 -3.92
N SER A 106 18.03 -8.73 -2.89
CA SER A 106 16.77 -9.23 -2.32
C SER A 106 16.24 -8.37 -1.17
N LEU A 107 17.05 -7.48 -0.59
CA LEU A 107 16.69 -6.63 0.55
C LEU A 107 16.35 -5.17 0.17
N HIS A 108 16.48 -4.79 -1.11
CA HIS A 108 16.16 -3.44 -1.58
C HIS A 108 15.50 -3.41 -2.97
N LEU A 109 14.68 -2.38 -3.19
CA LEU A 109 14.21 -1.97 -4.51
C LEU A 109 15.17 -0.94 -5.11
N ARG A 110 15.80 -1.27 -6.25
CA ARG A 110 16.65 -0.33 -6.99
C ARG A 110 15.82 0.55 -7.90
N ASN A 111 15.44 1.73 -7.42
CA ASN A 111 14.60 2.68 -8.17
C ASN A 111 15.42 3.58 -9.13
N SER A 112 16.72 3.76 -8.89
CA SER A 112 17.64 4.45 -9.80
C SER A 112 19.00 3.74 -9.85
N PRO A 113 19.92 4.08 -10.78
CA PRO A 113 21.28 3.55 -10.76
C PRO A 113 22.01 3.79 -9.43
N PHE A 114 21.72 4.92 -8.78
CA PHE A 114 22.41 5.42 -7.58
C PHE A 114 21.58 5.34 -6.30
N THR A 115 20.28 5.02 -6.40
CA THR A 115 19.32 5.06 -5.28
C THR A 115 18.69 3.69 -5.08
N VAL A 116 18.81 3.18 -3.86
CA VAL A 116 18.13 1.97 -3.39
C VAL A 116 17.17 2.33 -2.26
N VAL A 117 16.00 1.68 -2.26
CA VAL A 117 14.99 1.82 -1.20
C VAL A 117 14.90 0.47 -0.50
N PRO A 118 15.38 0.34 0.75
CA PRO A 118 15.28 -0.90 1.53
C PRO A 118 13.84 -1.39 1.67
N PHE A 119 13.66 -2.71 1.71
CA PHE A 119 12.35 -3.30 1.98
C PHE A 119 11.99 -3.19 3.47
N TRP A 120 11.06 -2.29 3.79
CA TRP A 120 10.47 -2.17 5.13
C TRP A 120 9.68 -3.42 5.52
N ALA A 121 9.17 -4.18 4.54
CA ALA A 121 8.69 -5.54 4.74
C ALA A 121 9.12 -6.50 3.61
N TYR A 122 9.77 -7.58 4.00
CA TYR A 122 10.21 -8.68 3.15
C TYR A 122 9.67 -10.02 3.67
N GLY A 123 8.75 -10.64 2.94
CA GLY A 123 8.03 -11.83 3.41
C GLY A 123 7.35 -11.56 4.76
N LEU A 124 7.69 -12.35 5.79
CA LEU A 124 7.20 -12.15 7.16
C LEU A 124 8.02 -11.16 8.01
N THR A 125 9.17 -10.66 7.52
CA THR A 125 10.08 -9.81 8.30
C THR A 125 9.90 -8.34 7.98
N THR A 126 9.77 -7.51 9.02
CA THR A 126 9.72 -6.04 8.92
C THR A 126 11.01 -5.42 9.43
N ASN A 127 11.57 -4.46 8.69
CA ASN A 127 12.73 -3.66 9.10
C ASN A 127 12.46 -2.18 8.84
N ILE A 128 11.82 -1.54 9.83
CA ILE A 128 11.41 -0.13 9.77
C ILE A 128 12.40 0.71 10.59
N PRO A 129 13.13 1.66 9.98
CA PRO A 129 13.97 2.61 10.71
C PRO A 129 13.13 3.40 11.70
N SER A 130 13.55 3.46 12.97
CA SER A 130 12.85 4.26 13.98
C SER A 130 13.17 5.75 13.79
N LEU A 131 12.28 6.64 14.24
CA LEU A 131 12.56 8.08 14.27
C LEU A 131 13.80 8.44 15.12
N GLN A 132 14.15 7.61 16.11
CA GLN A 132 15.38 7.77 16.89
C GLN A 132 16.64 7.46 16.05
N LEU A 133 16.62 6.39 15.25
CA LEU A 133 17.71 6.08 14.32
C LEU A 133 17.85 7.15 13.23
N ILE A 134 16.72 7.61 12.68
CA ILE A 134 16.70 8.70 11.69
C ILE A 134 17.25 10.01 12.28
N LYS A 135 16.94 10.31 13.56
CA LYS A 135 17.56 11.42 14.29
C LYS A 135 19.08 11.24 14.42
N GLU A 136 19.54 10.07 14.85
CA GLU A 136 20.96 9.76 15.01
C GLU A 136 21.72 9.89 13.67
N ASP A 137 21.16 9.40 12.56
CA ASP A 137 21.67 9.63 11.21
C ASP A 137 21.82 11.14 10.89
N ILE A 138 20.78 11.94 11.12
CA ILE A 138 20.80 13.40 10.85
C ILE A 138 21.86 14.10 11.71
N ASP A 139 21.96 13.75 12.99
CA ASP A 139 22.90 14.37 13.92
C ASP A 139 24.36 14.12 13.48
N ASN A 140 24.71 12.86 13.18
CA ASN A 140 26.01 12.52 12.61
C ASN A 140 26.28 13.28 11.30
N TYR A 141 25.30 13.37 10.40
CA TYR A 141 25.46 14.04 9.11
C TYR A 141 25.70 15.55 9.24
N LEU A 142 25.03 16.22 10.18
CA LEU A 142 25.23 17.63 10.49
C LEU A 142 26.63 17.88 11.04
N GLU A 143 27.09 17.05 11.99
CA GLU A 143 28.43 17.14 12.60
C GLU A 143 29.56 17.02 11.56
N GLU A 144 29.43 16.09 10.59
CA GLU A 144 30.43 15.89 9.54
C GLU A 144 30.42 16.99 8.46
N ASN A 145 29.26 17.57 8.13
CA ASN A 145 29.11 18.37 6.89
C ASN A 145 28.93 19.88 7.11
N VAL A 146 28.33 20.35 8.22
CA VAL A 146 28.10 21.81 8.43
C VAL A 146 29.40 22.61 8.44
N ARG A 147 30.47 22.05 9.03
CA ARG A 147 31.82 22.65 9.01
C ARG A 147 32.32 22.90 7.59
N ASN A 148 32.14 21.91 6.70
CA ASN A 148 32.62 21.96 5.33
C ASN A 148 31.75 22.86 4.44
N CYS A 149 30.44 22.96 4.73
CA CYS A 149 29.57 23.96 4.13
C CYS A 149 30.04 25.40 4.43
N LEU A 150 30.26 25.73 5.72
CA LEU A 150 30.57 27.10 6.11
C LEU A 150 31.93 27.55 5.56
N LEU A 151 32.93 26.68 5.66
CA LEU A 151 34.25 26.90 5.06
C LEU A 151 34.23 26.82 3.53
N GLY A 152 33.19 26.27 2.91
CA GLY A 152 33.03 26.21 1.45
C GLY A 152 32.51 27.49 0.80
N LYS A 153 31.95 28.45 1.57
CA LYS A 153 31.40 29.69 1.03
C LYS A 153 32.49 30.75 0.89
N GLU A 154 32.89 31.07 -0.35
CA GLU A 154 33.93 32.05 -0.69
C GLU A 154 33.71 33.41 0.03
N ALA A 155 32.49 33.93 0.02
CA ALA A 155 32.14 35.19 0.68
C ALA A 155 32.34 35.18 2.22
N PHE A 156 32.32 34.01 2.86
CA PHE A 156 32.69 33.86 4.27
C PHE A 156 34.22 33.83 4.42
N GLN A 157 34.92 33.06 3.58
CA GLN A 157 36.40 32.99 3.57
C GLN A 157 37.07 34.36 3.29
N GLU A 158 36.49 35.21 2.44
CA GLU A 158 37.04 36.54 2.14
C GLU A 158 36.88 37.52 3.31
N ALA A 159 35.75 37.47 4.02
CA ALA A 159 35.40 38.45 5.05
C ALA A 159 35.91 38.10 6.46
N TYR A 160 35.95 36.80 6.81
CA TYR A 160 36.08 36.36 8.20
C TYR A 160 37.13 35.26 8.39
N ASP A 161 37.75 35.23 9.56
CA ASP A 161 38.54 34.09 10.05
C ASP A 161 37.78 33.41 11.21
N LEU A 162 37.78 32.08 11.24
CA LEU A 162 37.01 31.26 12.18
C LEU A 162 37.95 30.45 13.09
N ILE A 163 37.67 30.48 14.40
CA ILE A 163 38.42 29.72 15.42
C ILE A 163 37.44 28.80 16.16
N GLU A 164 37.63 27.49 15.98
CA GLU A 164 36.87 26.44 16.67
C GLU A 164 37.31 26.32 18.14
N LYS A 165 36.35 26.44 19.06
CA LYS A 165 36.54 26.29 20.52
C LYS A 165 35.94 24.99 21.07
N SER A 166 35.03 24.36 20.34
CA SER A 166 34.45 23.04 20.63
C SER A 166 34.39 22.18 19.36
N PRO A 167 34.17 20.86 19.45
CA PRO A 167 33.55 20.11 18.36
C PRO A 167 32.16 20.67 18.00
N ILE A 168 31.60 20.19 16.89
CA ILE A 168 30.16 20.28 16.64
C ILE A 168 29.51 19.12 17.39
N GLU A 169 28.43 19.38 18.11
CA GLU A 169 27.55 18.37 18.70
C GLU A 169 26.10 18.69 18.28
N ALA A 170 25.41 17.74 17.64
CA ALA A 170 24.06 17.92 17.10
C ALA A 170 22.98 17.27 17.99
N ASN A 171 21.80 17.88 18.04
CA ASN A 171 20.61 17.32 18.68
C ASN A 171 19.33 17.73 17.94
N THR A 172 19.05 17.03 16.86
CA THR A 172 17.85 17.22 16.03
C THR A 172 16.59 16.79 16.79
N GLU A 173 15.52 17.58 16.71
CA GLU A 173 14.20 17.24 17.23
C GLU A 173 13.19 17.09 16.09
N ILE A 174 12.63 15.88 15.94
CA ILE A 174 11.62 15.55 14.92
C ILE A 174 10.24 15.67 15.56
N VAL A 175 9.50 16.73 15.24
CA VAL A 175 8.15 17.01 15.79
C VAL A 175 7.07 16.89 14.69
N GLU A 176 5.80 17.00 15.07
CA GLU A 176 4.67 16.74 14.16
C GLU A 176 4.62 17.68 12.94
N SER A 177 5.12 18.92 13.10
CA SER A 177 4.95 20.00 12.12
C SER A 177 6.24 20.50 11.47
N LYS A 178 7.41 19.99 11.87
CA LYS A 178 8.74 20.44 11.43
C LYS A 178 9.85 19.53 11.97
N VAL A 179 11.07 19.70 11.45
CA VAL A 179 12.32 19.20 12.05
C VAL A 179 13.15 20.39 12.52
N ILE A 180 13.68 20.31 13.74
CA ILE A 180 14.49 21.38 14.37
C ILE A 180 15.92 20.89 14.49
N PHE A 181 16.87 21.58 13.87
CA PHE A 181 18.29 21.25 13.93
C PHE A 181 18.96 22.11 15.01
N ASN A 182 19.15 21.57 16.22
CA ASN A 182 19.92 22.22 17.27
C ASN A 182 21.38 21.78 17.18
N LEU A 183 22.32 22.74 17.05
CA LEU A 183 23.76 22.46 17.06
C LEU A 183 24.45 23.25 18.18
N HIS A 184 25.26 22.56 18.98
CA HIS A 184 26.26 23.17 19.84
C HIS A 184 27.60 23.22 19.09
N TRP A 185 28.07 24.43 18.78
CA TRP A 185 29.35 24.65 18.13
C TRP A 185 29.87 26.02 18.54
N ASN A 186 30.79 26.06 19.51
CA ASN A 186 31.46 27.28 19.91
C ASN A 186 32.53 27.66 18.88
N ILE A 187 32.28 28.78 18.18
CA ILE A 187 33.21 29.41 17.26
C ILE A 187 33.38 30.90 17.60
N GLU A 188 34.64 31.32 17.65
CA GLU A 188 35.01 32.73 17.70
C GLU A 188 35.33 33.21 16.29
N ILE A 189 34.63 34.26 15.85
CA ILE A 189 34.76 34.81 14.50
C ILE A 189 35.46 36.16 14.57
N ARG A 190 36.48 36.31 13.72
CA ARG A 190 37.32 37.50 13.61
C ARG A 190 37.23 38.11 12.22
N ASP A 191 37.54 39.39 12.13
CA ASP A 191 37.80 40.05 10.85
C ASP A 191 39.22 39.72 10.35
N LYS A 192 39.53 40.11 9.10
CA LYS A 192 40.87 39.90 8.52
C LYS A 192 41.98 40.79 9.10
N ASN A 193 41.66 41.69 10.03
CA ASN A 193 42.64 42.42 10.84
C ASN A 193 42.95 41.70 12.16
N GLY A 194 42.17 40.68 12.52
CA GLY A 194 42.30 39.89 13.73
C GLY A 194 41.46 40.39 14.91
N GLU A 195 40.56 41.36 14.71
CA GLU A 195 39.63 41.82 15.73
C GLU A 195 38.47 40.83 15.90
N VAL A 196 38.08 40.55 17.15
CA VAL A 196 36.99 39.62 17.46
C VAL A 196 35.64 40.29 17.21
N ILE A 197 34.88 39.78 16.25
CA ILE A 197 33.54 40.26 15.90
C ILE A 197 32.51 39.68 16.86
N THR A 198 32.55 38.36 17.07
CA THR A 198 31.60 37.66 17.94
C THR A 198 32.11 36.28 18.36
N GLU A 199 31.55 35.77 19.45
CA GLU A 199 31.56 34.34 19.81
C GLU A 199 30.11 33.85 19.76
N VAL A 200 29.87 32.72 19.08
CA VAL A 200 28.54 32.11 18.91
C VAL A 200 28.66 30.61 19.20
N ILE A 201 27.67 30.07 19.91
CA ILE A 201 27.82 28.82 20.69
C ILE A 201 26.71 27.81 20.40
N ASN A 202 25.46 28.27 20.34
CA ASN A 202 24.30 27.43 20.04
C ASN A 202 23.61 28.00 18.81
N HIS A 203 23.30 27.14 17.86
CA HIS A 203 22.69 27.47 16.58
C HIS A 203 21.43 26.63 16.42
N VAL A 204 20.37 27.23 15.87
CA VAL A 204 19.08 26.55 15.67
C VAL A 204 18.53 26.96 14.31
N GLU A 205 18.16 25.97 13.50
CA GLU A 205 17.50 26.16 12.21
C GLU A 205 16.33 25.18 12.07
N GLU A 206 15.31 25.49 11.26
CA GLU A 206 14.07 24.73 11.22
C GLU A 206 13.64 24.37 9.78
N SER A 207 13.54 23.07 9.48
CA SER A 207 12.89 22.60 8.26
C SER A 207 11.38 22.47 8.48
N PRO A 208 10.51 23.04 7.62
CA PRO A 208 9.05 22.89 7.73
C PRO A 208 8.54 21.47 7.40
N ILE A 209 9.42 20.54 7.00
CA ILE A 209 9.06 19.19 6.58
C ILE A 209 8.46 18.39 7.74
N LYS A 210 7.26 17.85 7.55
CA LYS A 210 6.56 17.00 8.53
C LYS A 210 7.08 15.56 8.55
N LEU A 211 8.38 15.36 8.73
CA LEU A 211 9.04 14.05 8.66
C LEU A 211 8.33 13.00 9.53
N LYS A 212 7.92 13.39 10.75
CA LYS A 212 7.16 12.52 11.67
C LYS A 212 5.85 12.01 11.07
N SER A 213 5.09 12.90 10.41
CA SER A 213 3.76 12.57 9.86
C SER A 213 3.87 11.58 8.68
N VAL A 214 4.82 11.81 7.77
CA VAL A 214 5.04 10.92 6.61
C VAL A 214 5.68 9.59 7.01
N HIS A 215 6.58 9.58 8.01
CA HIS A 215 7.15 8.35 8.59
C HIS A 215 6.07 7.51 9.29
N GLU A 216 5.28 8.10 10.19
CA GLU A 216 4.19 7.38 10.89
C GLU A 216 3.14 6.84 9.90
N THR A 217 2.85 7.59 8.83
CA THR A 217 1.98 7.12 7.73
C THR A 217 2.58 5.92 7.03
N ALA A 218 3.86 5.98 6.65
CA ALA A 218 4.57 4.87 6.01
C ALA A 218 4.62 3.62 6.92
N GLN A 219 4.94 3.81 8.20
CA GLN A 219 4.95 2.73 9.20
C GLN A 219 3.55 2.11 9.31
N LYS A 220 2.50 2.93 9.39
CA LYS A 220 1.14 2.42 9.56
C LYS A 220 0.62 1.66 8.33
N ILE A 221 1.03 2.07 7.12
CA ILE A 221 0.78 1.31 5.89
C ILE A 221 1.43 -0.07 5.96
N ILE A 222 2.70 -0.16 6.37
CA ILE A 222 3.41 -1.46 6.48
C ILE A 222 2.81 -2.33 7.57
N GLU A 223 2.52 -1.80 8.77
CA GLU A 223 1.84 -2.53 9.83
C GLU A 223 0.51 -3.14 9.34
N ARG A 224 -0.34 -2.30 8.72
CA ARG A 224 -1.66 -2.72 8.25
C ARG A 224 -1.58 -3.72 7.10
N GLU A 225 -0.61 -3.55 6.21
CA GLU A 225 -0.37 -4.49 5.11
C GLU A 225 0.07 -5.87 5.63
N MET A 226 0.90 -5.91 6.67
CA MET A 226 1.31 -7.16 7.30
C MET A 226 0.18 -7.85 8.07
N GLU A 227 -0.85 -7.11 8.50
CA GLU A 227 -2.10 -7.65 9.08
C GLU A 227 -3.10 -8.15 8.03
N THR A 228 -3.27 -7.40 6.93
CA THR A 228 -4.42 -7.54 6.02
C THR A 228 -4.09 -8.10 4.65
N LEU A 229 -2.82 -8.08 4.23
CA LEU A 229 -2.35 -8.55 2.93
C LEU A 229 -3.10 -7.88 1.76
N LYS A 230 -3.29 -6.55 1.84
CA LYS A 230 -4.19 -5.79 0.99
C LYS A 230 -3.73 -5.74 -0.47
N LEU A 231 -2.41 -5.69 -0.73
CA LEU A 231 -1.90 -5.76 -2.10
C LEU A 231 -1.88 -7.21 -2.63
N GLU A 232 -1.73 -8.23 -1.77
CA GLU A 232 -1.97 -9.62 -2.18
C GLU A 232 -3.43 -9.87 -2.58
N ASP A 233 -4.40 -9.36 -1.80
CA ASP A 233 -5.84 -9.43 -2.12
C ASP A 233 -6.11 -8.79 -3.50
N ILE A 234 -5.59 -7.58 -3.74
CA ILE A 234 -5.70 -6.91 -5.04
C ILE A 234 -5.04 -7.73 -6.16
N THR A 235 -3.92 -8.41 -5.89
CA THR A 235 -3.27 -9.32 -6.86
C THR A 235 -4.16 -10.52 -7.17
N GLN A 236 -4.81 -11.10 -6.15
CA GLN A 236 -5.75 -12.20 -6.31
C GLN A 236 -6.98 -11.78 -7.13
N ASP A 237 -7.57 -10.62 -6.82
CA ASP A 237 -8.73 -10.06 -7.51
C ASP A 237 -8.41 -9.79 -8.99
N LEU A 238 -7.25 -9.16 -9.29
CA LEU A 238 -6.82 -8.89 -10.67
C LEU A 238 -6.62 -10.16 -11.49
N ILE A 239 -6.19 -11.25 -10.87
CA ILE A 239 -6.13 -12.59 -11.49
C ILE A 239 -7.54 -13.17 -11.64
N ALA A 240 -8.41 -13.02 -10.63
CA ALA A 240 -9.79 -13.51 -10.63
C ALA A 240 -10.74 -12.77 -11.61
N LEU A 241 -10.35 -11.61 -12.14
CA LEU A 241 -11.04 -10.95 -13.26
C LEU A 241 -11.03 -11.78 -14.57
N GLU A 242 -10.25 -12.87 -14.64
CA GLU A 242 -10.16 -13.77 -15.81
C GLU A 242 -9.95 -13.05 -17.14
N HIS A 243 -9.06 -12.05 -17.15
CA HIS A 243 -8.66 -11.37 -18.39
C HIS A 243 -8.21 -12.41 -19.45
N PRO A 244 -8.51 -12.28 -20.75
CA PRO A 244 -8.29 -13.36 -21.73
C PRO A 244 -6.85 -13.91 -21.84
N ASN A 245 -5.86 -13.11 -21.43
CA ASN A 245 -4.44 -13.53 -21.36
C ASN A 245 -4.02 -14.08 -19.99
N VAL A 246 -4.85 -13.95 -18.94
CA VAL A 246 -4.61 -14.39 -17.55
C VAL A 246 -5.78 -15.28 -17.08
N PRO A 247 -5.93 -16.49 -17.66
CA PRO A 247 -7.05 -17.39 -17.35
C PRO A 247 -6.87 -18.11 -16.01
N VAL A 248 -7.93 -18.17 -15.18
CA VAL A 248 -7.91 -18.93 -13.92
C VAL A 248 -8.56 -20.29 -14.10
N ALA A 249 -9.88 -20.38 -14.33
CA ALA A 249 -10.60 -21.63 -14.44
C ALA A 249 -11.89 -21.51 -15.26
N GLY A 250 -11.93 -22.15 -16.43
CA GLY A 250 -13.04 -22.03 -17.35
C GLY A 250 -13.36 -23.31 -18.14
N MET A 251 -14.47 -23.25 -18.87
CA MET A 251 -14.95 -24.31 -19.76
C MET A 251 -15.53 -23.70 -21.05
N GLU A 252 -15.24 -24.30 -22.20
CA GLU A 252 -15.67 -23.76 -23.50
C GLU A 252 -15.86 -24.87 -24.54
N MET A 253 -16.83 -24.74 -25.45
CA MET A 253 -17.02 -25.67 -26.57
C MET A 253 -16.05 -25.34 -27.71
N SER A 254 -14.91 -26.04 -27.76
CA SER A 254 -13.86 -25.90 -28.79
C SER A 254 -13.17 -27.23 -29.06
N CYS A 255 -13.25 -27.75 -30.29
CA CYS A 255 -12.52 -28.97 -30.66
C CYS A 255 -10.99 -28.79 -30.66
N GLY A 256 -10.51 -27.53 -30.67
CA GLY A 256 -9.09 -27.20 -30.51
C GLY A 256 -8.71 -26.97 -29.04
N GLN A 257 -7.56 -27.52 -28.64
CA GLN A 257 -6.93 -27.22 -27.34
C GLN A 257 -6.54 -25.73 -27.30
N LYS A 258 -6.99 -25.00 -26.28
CA LYS A 258 -6.52 -23.63 -26.02
C LYS A 258 -5.13 -23.68 -25.41
N SER A 259 -4.30 -22.70 -25.77
CA SER A 259 -2.99 -22.49 -25.16
C SER A 259 -2.68 -21.01 -24.98
N TRP A 260 -1.98 -20.71 -23.89
CA TRP A 260 -1.55 -19.35 -23.52
C TRP A 260 -0.04 -19.37 -23.30
N LYS A 261 0.69 -18.44 -23.90
CA LYS A 261 2.14 -18.31 -23.71
C LYS A 261 2.42 -17.67 -22.36
N ILE A 262 3.21 -18.34 -21.51
CA ILE A 262 3.47 -17.91 -20.12
C ILE A 262 4.02 -16.48 -20.05
N GLU A 263 4.93 -16.11 -20.97
CA GLU A 263 5.47 -14.75 -21.02
C GLU A 263 4.39 -13.69 -21.32
N THR A 264 3.40 -14.00 -22.15
CA THR A 264 2.29 -13.09 -22.45
C THR A 264 1.35 -12.95 -21.24
N VAL A 265 1.16 -14.03 -20.48
CA VAL A 265 0.37 -14.03 -19.24
C VAL A 265 1.05 -13.16 -18.19
N LYS A 266 2.35 -13.38 -17.96
CA LYS A 266 3.21 -12.63 -17.05
C LYS A 266 3.22 -11.13 -17.36
N GLU A 267 3.53 -10.73 -18.59
CA GLU A 267 3.60 -9.31 -18.95
C GLU A 267 2.21 -8.64 -18.93
N THR A 268 1.12 -9.38 -19.23
CA THR A 268 -0.24 -8.84 -19.04
C THR A 268 -0.54 -8.60 -17.56
N LEU A 269 -0.19 -9.54 -16.66
CA LEU A 269 -0.40 -9.37 -15.23
C LEU A 269 0.42 -8.18 -14.68
N LYS A 270 1.66 -8.00 -15.13
CA LYS A 270 2.49 -6.83 -14.78
C LYS A 270 1.84 -5.51 -15.19
N ASP A 271 1.29 -5.42 -16.40
CA ASP A 271 0.55 -4.24 -16.84
C ASP A 271 -0.73 -4.01 -16.02
N MET A 272 -1.46 -5.07 -15.68
CA MET A 272 -2.63 -4.98 -14.80
C MET A 272 -2.24 -4.44 -13.41
N LEU A 273 -1.17 -4.96 -12.80
CA LEU A 273 -0.66 -4.49 -11.51
C LEU A 273 -0.19 -3.04 -11.57
N ARG A 274 0.62 -2.67 -12.58
CA ARG A 274 1.14 -1.30 -12.78
C ARG A 274 0.03 -0.25 -12.92
N ILE A 275 -1.08 -0.60 -13.57
CA ILE A 275 -2.25 0.28 -13.70
C ILE A 275 -3.02 0.35 -12.37
N ASN A 276 -3.33 -0.81 -11.77
CA ASN A 276 -4.31 -0.87 -10.68
C ASN A 276 -3.73 -0.49 -9.31
N ILE A 277 -2.47 -0.80 -9.02
CA ILE A 277 -1.86 -0.48 -7.72
C ILE A 277 -1.82 1.03 -7.49
N ARG A 278 -1.60 1.82 -8.54
CA ARG A 278 -1.65 3.30 -8.51
C ARG A 278 -3.02 3.86 -8.15
N GLU A 279 -4.09 3.07 -8.28
CA GLU A 279 -5.42 3.48 -7.86
C GLU A 279 -5.70 3.22 -6.38
N LEU A 280 -4.85 2.49 -5.64
CA LEU A 280 -5.02 2.34 -4.20
C LEU A 280 -4.83 3.69 -3.50
N LYS A 281 -5.85 4.13 -2.75
CA LYS A 281 -5.85 5.35 -1.92
C LYS A 281 -5.88 4.97 -0.44
N VAL A 282 -5.43 5.84 0.46
CA VAL A 282 -5.42 5.60 1.91
C VAL A 282 -6.52 6.41 2.58
N ARG A 283 -7.35 5.77 3.41
CA ARG A 283 -8.36 6.49 4.22
C ARG A 283 -7.64 7.37 5.25
N GLY A 284 -8.10 8.61 5.40
CA GLY A 284 -7.55 9.55 6.39
C GLY A 284 -6.37 10.40 5.90
N THR A 285 -5.89 10.18 4.66
CA THR A 285 -4.94 11.05 3.95
C THR A 285 -5.67 11.92 2.92
N ASP A 286 -4.97 12.85 2.29
CA ASP A 286 -5.49 13.65 1.18
C ASP A 286 -5.45 12.79 -0.12
N TYR A 287 -6.61 12.61 -0.77
CA TYR A 287 -6.74 11.97 -2.08
C TYR A 287 -8.00 12.45 -2.82
N VAL A 288 -8.08 12.19 -4.13
CA VAL A 288 -9.31 12.42 -4.90
C VAL A 288 -10.23 11.22 -4.72
N GLU A 289 -11.40 11.45 -4.11
CA GLU A 289 -12.40 10.41 -3.87
C GLU A 289 -12.94 9.79 -5.17
N PHE A 290 -13.26 8.50 -5.13
CA PHE A 290 -13.91 7.82 -6.25
C PHE A 290 -15.39 8.20 -6.34
N PRO A 291 -15.93 8.50 -7.55
CA PRO A 291 -17.36 8.74 -7.76
C PRO A 291 -18.26 7.65 -7.16
N GLU A 292 -19.43 8.04 -6.64
CA GLU A 292 -20.40 7.11 -6.03
C GLU A 292 -20.92 6.06 -7.03
N GLU A 293 -20.88 6.36 -8.34
CA GLU A 293 -21.23 5.44 -9.42
C GLU A 293 -20.18 4.33 -9.63
N LEU A 294 -19.04 4.37 -8.92
CA LEU A 294 -17.95 3.39 -8.99
C LEU A 294 -17.75 2.63 -7.66
N PRO A 295 -18.77 1.93 -7.11
CA PRO A 295 -18.70 1.27 -5.81
C PRO A 295 -17.66 0.14 -5.76
N TYR A 296 -17.27 -0.44 -6.89
CA TYR A 296 -16.15 -1.38 -6.93
C TYR A 296 -14.85 -0.74 -6.43
N TYR A 297 -14.52 0.46 -6.92
CA TYR A 297 -13.31 1.19 -6.52
C TYR A 297 -13.37 1.64 -5.06
N GLN A 298 -14.51 2.16 -4.62
CA GLN A 298 -14.70 2.56 -3.21
C GLN A 298 -14.51 1.38 -2.22
N ASN A 299 -14.95 0.16 -2.58
CA ASN A 299 -14.80 -1.00 -1.70
C ASN A 299 -13.43 -1.70 -1.79
N HIS A 300 -12.76 -1.70 -2.96
CA HIS A 300 -11.54 -2.49 -3.16
C HIS A 300 -10.26 -1.65 -3.16
N TYR A 301 -10.31 -0.36 -3.50
CA TYR A 301 -9.15 0.53 -3.69
C TYR A 301 -9.05 1.65 -2.64
N ILE A 302 -9.82 1.57 -1.56
CA ILE A 302 -9.60 2.35 -0.35
C ILE A 302 -8.95 1.45 0.69
N PHE A 303 -7.72 1.77 1.10
CA PHE A 303 -7.01 1.09 2.18
C PHE A 303 -7.36 1.73 3.52
N ASP A 304 -7.95 0.95 4.41
CA ASP A 304 -8.36 1.39 5.74
C ASP A 304 -7.31 1.01 6.80
N LEU A 305 -6.63 2.02 7.35
CA LEU A 305 -5.59 1.87 8.37
C LEU A 305 -6.13 1.84 9.81
N GLY A 306 -7.44 2.02 9.99
CA GLY A 306 -8.14 2.04 11.29
C GLY A 306 -8.89 3.36 11.54
N ASP A 307 -9.98 3.30 12.31
CA ASP A 307 -10.93 4.41 12.48
C ASP A 307 -10.32 5.71 13.04
N ASP A 308 -9.26 5.61 13.86
CA ASP A 308 -8.56 6.76 14.44
C ASP A 308 -7.46 7.35 13.53
N PHE A 309 -7.19 6.76 12.35
CA PHE A 309 -6.12 7.23 11.46
C PHE A 309 -6.55 8.44 10.63
N VAL A 310 -6.02 9.62 10.98
CA VAL A 310 -6.24 10.88 10.24
C VAL A 310 -4.91 11.66 10.17
N LYS A 311 -4.38 11.82 8.95
CA LYS A 311 -3.15 12.56 8.62
C LYS A 311 -3.43 13.48 7.42
N PRO A 312 -4.05 14.66 7.65
CA PRO A 312 -4.38 15.60 6.58
C PRO A 312 -3.12 16.30 6.07
N GLN A 313 -3.16 16.81 4.84
CA GLN A 313 -2.00 17.39 4.13
C GLN A 313 -0.84 16.39 3.97
N VAL A 314 -1.16 15.10 3.94
CA VAL A 314 -0.28 14.02 3.49
C VAL A 314 -1.02 13.30 2.37
N SER A 315 -0.36 12.99 1.26
CA SER A 315 -0.89 12.09 0.23
C SER A 315 -0.06 10.81 0.12
N VAL A 316 -0.62 9.78 -0.51
CA VAL A 316 0.02 8.46 -0.66
C VAL A 316 -0.19 7.94 -2.08
N LEU A 317 0.90 7.53 -2.72
CA LEU A 317 0.92 6.88 -4.03
C LEU A 317 1.64 5.53 -3.96
N PHE A 318 0.93 4.46 -4.28
CA PHE A 318 1.52 3.13 -4.48
C PHE A 318 1.94 2.95 -5.94
N GLY A 319 3.07 2.27 -6.19
CA GLY A 319 3.63 2.08 -7.52
C GLY A 319 4.28 0.72 -7.71
N TYR A 320 3.99 0.09 -8.85
CA TYR A 320 4.73 -1.04 -9.40
C TYR A 320 5.09 -0.70 -10.86
N GLU A 321 6.33 -0.98 -11.27
CA GLU A 321 6.79 -0.77 -12.64
C GLU A 321 7.25 -2.07 -13.31
N ASN A 322 7.02 -2.22 -14.62
CA ASN A 322 7.32 -3.45 -15.36
C ASN A 322 8.82 -3.80 -15.44
N ASN A 323 9.71 -2.91 -14.99
CA ASN A 323 11.16 -3.14 -14.87
C ASN A 323 11.59 -3.60 -13.46
N TYR A 324 10.69 -3.56 -12.47
CA TYR A 324 10.97 -4.07 -11.13
C TYR A 324 11.06 -5.61 -11.14
N PRO A 325 11.77 -6.22 -10.16
CA PRO A 325 11.80 -7.67 -9.97
C PRO A 325 10.39 -8.29 -9.97
N PHE A 326 10.21 -9.40 -10.69
CA PHE A 326 8.92 -10.07 -10.81
C PHE A 326 9.09 -11.59 -10.87
N SER A 327 8.83 -12.24 -9.74
CA SER A 327 8.74 -13.70 -9.60
C SER A 327 7.39 -14.16 -10.14
N PHE A 328 7.38 -15.19 -10.98
CA PHE A 328 6.18 -15.71 -11.62
C PHE A 328 6.33 -17.17 -12.06
N ASP A 329 5.48 -18.06 -11.55
CA ASP A 329 5.24 -19.40 -12.12
C ASP A 329 3.74 -19.70 -12.16
N VAL A 330 3.36 -20.69 -12.97
CA VAL A 330 1.96 -21.09 -13.16
C VAL A 330 1.86 -22.60 -13.40
N THR A 331 0.97 -23.24 -12.64
CA THR A 331 0.74 -24.69 -12.67
C THR A 331 -0.73 -25.01 -13.00
N PRO A 332 -1.03 -26.01 -13.85
CA PRO A 332 -0.09 -26.81 -14.65
C PRO A 332 0.40 -26.07 -15.89
N ARG A 333 1.64 -26.37 -16.31
CA ARG A 333 2.23 -25.87 -17.56
C ARG A 333 2.91 -26.97 -18.36
N SER A 334 2.95 -26.79 -19.67
CA SER A 334 3.58 -27.67 -20.66
C SER A 334 4.67 -26.86 -21.37
N GLY A 335 5.88 -26.92 -20.82
CA GLY A 335 7.01 -26.08 -21.25
C GLY A 335 6.75 -24.59 -21.01
N ALA A 336 6.74 -23.80 -22.09
CA ALA A 336 6.49 -22.36 -22.11
C ALA A 336 5.00 -21.97 -22.27
N TYR A 337 4.09 -22.93 -22.19
CA TYR A 337 2.66 -22.74 -22.43
C TYR A 337 1.78 -23.33 -21.32
N MET A 338 0.75 -22.59 -20.94
CA MET A 338 -0.46 -23.12 -20.28
C MET A 338 -1.37 -23.73 -21.36
N LYS A 339 -2.10 -24.81 -21.05
CA LYS A 339 -2.95 -25.53 -22.01
C LYS A 339 -4.27 -26.01 -21.38
N SER A 340 -5.36 -26.00 -22.14
CA SER A 340 -6.62 -26.63 -21.74
C SER A 340 -6.58 -28.16 -21.89
N ASN A 341 -7.47 -28.85 -21.20
CA ASN A 341 -7.70 -30.28 -21.33
C ASN A 341 -9.10 -30.55 -21.93
N PRO A 342 -9.24 -31.53 -22.84
CA PRO A 342 -10.56 -31.97 -23.29
C PRO A 342 -11.32 -32.62 -22.13
N LEU A 343 -12.59 -32.26 -21.96
CA LEU A 343 -13.48 -32.81 -20.95
C LEU A 343 -14.04 -34.16 -21.43
N ILE A 344 -13.19 -35.20 -21.37
CA ILE A 344 -13.57 -36.57 -21.70
C ILE A 344 -14.42 -37.14 -20.55
N GLY A 345 -15.72 -36.84 -20.58
CA GLY A 345 -16.69 -37.51 -19.73
C GLY A 345 -16.84 -38.98 -20.18
N GLY A 346 -16.89 -39.91 -19.23
CA GLY A 346 -17.00 -41.36 -19.47
C GLY A 346 -18.32 -41.86 -20.06
N ASN A 347 -19.01 -41.03 -20.84
CA ASN A 347 -20.14 -41.35 -21.71
C ASN A 347 -19.79 -40.84 -23.11
N GLU A 348 -19.59 -41.75 -24.08
CA GLU A 348 -19.28 -41.39 -25.48
C GLU A 348 -20.30 -40.41 -26.08
N LEU A 349 -21.55 -40.49 -25.63
CA LEU A 349 -22.65 -39.61 -26.04
C LEU A 349 -22.43 -38.11 -25.74
N LEU A 350 -21.43 -37.71 -24.94
CA LEU A 350 -21.09 -36.30 -24.69
C LEU A 350 -19.81 -35.84 -25.42
N SER A 351 -19.09 -36.75 -26.08
CA SER A 351 -17.83 -36.43 -26.78
C SER A 351 -18.01 -35.42 -27.92
N PHE A 352 -19.17 -35.41 -28.58
CA PHE A 352 -19.47 -34.52 -29.70
C PHE A 352 -19.49 -33.02 -29.32
N LEU A 353 -19.62 -32.69 -28.03
CA LEU A 353 -19.69 -31.31 -27.54
C LEU A 353 -18.32 -30.60 -27.55
N CYS A 354 -17.23 -31.31 -27.83
CA CYS A 354 -15.88 -30.73 -27.93
C CYS A 354 -15.50 -29.79 -26.76
N MET A 355 -15.86 -30.13 -25.53
CA MET A 355 -15.62 -29.24 -24.38
C MET A 355 -14.15 -29.24 -23.97
N GLN A 356 -13.54 -28.05 -23.89
CA GLN A 356 -12.28 -27.79 -23.21
C GLN A 356 -12.56 -27.33 -21.79
N THR A 357 -11.66 -27.67 -20.86
CA THR A 357 -11.63 -27.15 -19.49
C THR A 357 -10.21 -26.75 -19.12
N TRP A 358 -10.05 -25.80 -18.21
CA TRP A 358 -8.77 -25.45 -17.62
C TRP A 358 -8.92 -25.03 -16.17
N LYS A 359 -7.85 -25.19 -15.39
CA LYS A 359 -7.68 -24.59 -14.07
C LYS A 359 -6.19 -24.36 -13.84
N PHE A 360 -5.82 -23.11 -13.57
CA PHE A 360 -4.46 -22.66 -13.36
C PHE A 360 -4.30 -22.03 -11.98
N VAL A 361 -3.09 -22.15 -11.46
CA VAL A 361 -2.69 -21.76 -10.10
C VAL A 361 -1.36 -21.03 -10.24
N TYR A 362 -1.37 -19.74 -9.93
CA TYR A 362 -0.26 -18.81 -10.04
C TYR A 362 0.50 -18.68 -8.72
N ASP A 363 1.81 -18.49 -8.83
CA ASP A 363 2.72 -18.13 -7.75
C ASP A 363 3.45 -16.85 -8.21
N VAL A 364 3.26 -15.72 -7.50
CA VAL A 364 3.64 -14.37 -7.97
C VAL A 364 4.23 -13.54 -6.82
N ASP A 365 5.43 -12.99 -7.01
CA ASP A 365 6.08 -12.11 -6.02
C ASP A 365 6.67 -10.86 -6.69
N TYR A 366 6.40 -9.69 -6.13
CA TYR A 366 6.85 -8.41 -6.70
C TYR A 366 6.95 -7.30 -5.63
N PRO A 367 7.75 -6.25 -5.85
CA PRO A 367 7.86 -5.13 -4.92
C PRO A 367 6.87 -3.99 -5.26
N VAL A 368 6.36 -3.33 -4.23
CA VAL A 368 5.63 -2.07 -4.32
C VAL A 368 6.49 -0.96 -3.73
N LEU A 369 6.64 0.15 -4.46
CA LEU A 369 7.15 1.41 -3.94
C LEU A 369 5.95 2.23 -3.44
N VAL A 370 6.02 2.78 -2.24
CA VAL A 370 5.07 3.76 -1.73
C VAL A 370 5.79 5.10 -1.62
N THR A 371 5.21 6.14 -2.21
CA THR A 371 5.61 7.53 -1.95
C THR A 371 4.54 8.16 -1.05
N ILE A 372 4.99 8.71 0.07
CA ILE A 372 4.17 9.45 1.03
C ILE A 372 4.65 10.90 0.97
N THR A 373 3.78 11.83 0.57
CA THR A 373 4.17 13.22 0.27
C THR A 373 3.54 14.17 1.30
N ASP A 374 4.34 15.07 1.89
CA ASP A 374 3.83 16.19 2.69
C ASP A 374 3.39 17.34 1.77
N GLU A 375 2.09 17.50 1.60
CA GLU A 375 1.47 18.49 0.69
C GLU A 375 1.76 19.94 1.08
N THR A 376 2.31 20.22 2.27
CA THR A 376 2.72 21.59 2.65
C THR A 376 4.14 21.97 2.24
N THR A 377 4.98 20.98 1.91
CA THR A 377 6.39 21.21 1.52
C THR A 377 6.75 20.61 0.16
N GLY A 378 5.96 19.65 -0.34
CA GLY A 378 6.31 18.84 -1.50
C GLY A 378 7.37 17.77 -1.20
N TYR A 379 7.61 17.47 0.08
CA TYR A 379 8.60 16.47 0.50
C TYR A 379 8.08 15.04 0.30
N ASP A 380 8.80 14.26 -0.50
CA ASP A 380 8.53 12.83 -0.73
C ASP A 380 9.32 11.93 0.23
N PHE A 381 8.62 11.11 1.00
CA PHE A 381 9.19 9.99 1.74
C PHE A 381 8.85 8.66 1.05
N LYS A 382 9.87 7.91 0.62
CA LYS A 382 9.72 6.72 -0.25
C LYS A 382 10.14 5.45 0.47
N VAL A 383 9.20 4.52 0.64
CA VAL A 383 9.44 3.19 1.23
C VAL A 383 9.10 2.08 0.25
N ALA A 384 9.69 0.90 0.39
CA ALA A 384 9.38 -0.25 -0.43
C ALA A 384 8.98 -1.46 0.42
N PHE A 385 8.14 -2.33 -0.12
CA PHE A 385 7.86 -3.65 0.45
C PHE A 385 7.61 -4.67 -0.66
N THR A 386 7.52 -5.96 -0.29
CA THR A 386 7.23 -7.05 -1.22
C THR A 386 5.85 -7.67 -0.97
N VAL A 387 5.19 -8.05 -2.05
CA VAL A 387 3.88 -8.71 -2.12
C VAL A 387 4.08 -10.14 -2.60
N HIS A 388 3.40 -11.11 -1.97
CA HIS A 388 3.60 -12.56 -2.16
C HIS A 388 2.27 -13.31 -2.29
N LEU A 389 1.90 -13.67 -3.51
CA LEU A 389 0.72 -14.51 -3.78
C LEU A 389 1.17 -15.94 -4.07
N LYS A 390 0.86 -16.90 -3.19
CA LYS A 390 1.18 -18.32 -3.39
C LYS A 390 -0.09 -19.11 -3.67
N ARG A 391 -0.14 -19.78 -4.82
CA ARG A 391 -1.23 -20.66 -5.28
C ARG A 391 -2.59 -19.95 -5.39
N ASN A 392 -2.60 -18.72 -5.89
CA ASN A 392 -3.75 -17.79 -5.88
C ASN A 392 -4.27 -17.46 -4.46
N ILE A 393 -3.40 -17.43 -3.44
CA ILE A 393 -3.77 -17.09 -2.05
C ILE A 393 -2.71 -16.10 -1.50
N PRO A 394 -3.11 -15.03 -0.78
CA PRO A 394 -2.21 -14.19 0.01
C PRO A 394 -1.34 -15.02 0.98
N ASP A 395 -0.02 -15.04 0.78
CA ASP A 395 0.87 -15.86 1.60
C ASP A 395 2.33 -15.36 1.61
N ARG A 396 2.63 -14.49 2.58
CA ARG A 396 3.99 -13.94 2.82
C ARG A 396 5.00 -14.93 3.41
N ARG A 397 4.66 -16.21 3.54
CA ARG A 397 5.61 -17.25 3.97
C ARG A 397 6.58 -17.59 2.84
N VAL A 398 7.87 -17.48 3.13
CA VAL A 398 8.94 -17.95 2.23
C VAL A 398 8.88 -19.47 2.15
N ASP A 399 8.32 -20.00 1.06
CA ASP A 399 8.12 -21.43 0.88
C ASP A 399 9.48 -22.13 0.66
N VAL A 400 9.91 -22.92 1.66
CA VAL A 400 11.28 -23.45 1.78
C VAL A 400 11.61 -24.46 0.66
N ASN A 401 10.60 -25.03 0.01
CA ASN A 401 10.75 -26.02 -1.04
C ASN A 401 10.27 -25.45 -2.38
N LYS A 402 11.15 -25.43 -3.40
CA LYS A 402 10.71 -25.16 -4.77
C LYS A 402 9.70 -26.22 -5.18
N ARG A 403 8.51 -25.78 -5.59
CA ARG A 403 7.44 -26.62 -6.14
C ARG A 403 7.98 -27.45 -7.30
N GLU A 404 8.03 -28.77 -7.14
CA GLU A 404 8.25 -29.65 -8.29
C GLU A 404 7.11 -29.43 -9.29
N SER A 405 7.46 -29.05 -10.52
CA SER A 405 6.49 -28.95 -11.59
C SER A 405 5.94 -30.35 -11.87
N PHE A 406 4.70 -30.62 -11.46
CA PHE A 406 4.02 -31.86 -11.83
C PHE A 406 3.73 -31.86 -13.34
N PHE A 407 4.65 -32.42 -14.10
CA PHE A 407 4.49 -32.72 -15.52
C PHE A 407 3.39 -33.77 -15.67
N ILE A 408 2.21 -33.36 -16.13
CA ILE A 408 1.17 -34.29 -16.60
C ILE A 408 1.55 -34.72 -18.03
N ASP A 409 2.67 -35.41 -18.15
CA ASP A 409 3.22 -35.92 -19.42
C ASP A 409 2.58 -37.26 -19.84
N THR A 410 1.64 -37.80 -19.06
CA THR A 410 0.79 -38.93 -19.48
C THR A 410 -0.23 -38.45 -20.53
N VAL A 411 0.18 -38.55 -21.80
CA VAL A 411 -0.62 -38.17 -22.97
C VAL A 411 -1.70 -39.22 -23.23
N SER A 412 -1.43 -40.49 -22.91
CA SER A 412 -2.32 -41.64 -23.10
C SER A 412 -2.91 -42.18 -21.80
N ASP A 413 -3.98 -42.98 -21.94
CA ASP A 413 -4.51 -43.83 -20.86
C ASP A 413 -3.49 -44.89 -20.44
N GLU A 414 -2.82 -45.54 -21.41
CA GLU A 414 -1.78 -46.55 -21.20
C GLU A 414 -0.74 -46.12 -20.14
N GLU A 415 -0.17 -44.92 -20.29
CA GLU A 415 0.88 -44.40 -19.41
C GLU A 415 0.33 -44.09 -18.01
N PHE A 416 -0.86 -43.47 -17.91
CA PHE A 416 -1.51 -43.24 -16.62
C PHE A 416 -1.87 -44.54 -15.90
N CYS A 417 -2.30 -45.56 -16.64
CA CYS A 417 -2.69 -46.84 -16.06
C CYS A 417 -1.49 -47.72 -15.65
N GLN A 418 -0.30 -47.46 -16.19
CA GLN A 418 0.98 -48.04 -15.77
C GLN A 418 1.53 -47.43 -14.46
N GLU A 419 1.15 -46.20 -14.08
CA GLU A 419 1.43 -45.56 -12.77
C GLU A 419 0.70 -46.23 -11.57
N ALA A 420 0.37 -47.52 -11.70
CA ALA A 420 -0.39 -48.32 -10.75
C ALA A 420 0.42 -48.66 -9.48
N LYS A 421 0.45 -47.71 -8.53
CA LYS A 421 1.22 -47.78 -7.28
C LYS A 421 0.37 -47.99 -6.02
N VAL A 422 -0.95 -47.79 -6.08
CA VAL A 422 -1.87 -47.92 -4.93
C VAL A 422 -2.50 -49.32 -4.90
N PRO A 423 -2.17 -50.21 -3.95
CA PRO A 423 -2.79 -51.53 -3.87
C PRO A 423 -4.23 -51.43 -3.37
N MET A 424 -5.18 -52.02 -4.10
CA MET A 424 -6.59 -52.07 -3.70
C MET A 424 -7.21 -53.44 -3.98
N MET A 425 -8.34 -53.72 -3.33
CA MET A 425 -9.20 -54.86 -3.62
C MET A 425 -10.62 -54.36 -3.84
N VAL A 426 -11.21 -54.68 -4.99
CA VAL A 426 -12.58 -54.31 -5.36
C VAL A 426 -13.44 -55.55 -5.26
N TYR A 427 -14.49 -55.50 -4.43
CA TYR A 427 -15.46 -56.58 -4.25
C TYR A 427 -16.73 -56.30 -5.06
N THR A 428 -17.34 -57.35 -5.62
CA THR A 428 -18.60 -57.25 -6.35
C THR A 428 -19.62 -58.29 -5.84
N TYR A 429 -20.85 -57.83 -5.68
CA TYR A 429 -21.99 -58.62 -5.23
C TYR A 429 -23.24 -58.19 -5.99
N LYS A 430 -24.21 -59.10 -6.15
CA LYS A 430 -25.59 -58.76 -6.52
C LYS A 430 -26.41 -58.63 -5.24
N LEU A 431 -27.48 -57.84 -5.29
CA LEU A 431 -28.53 -57.87 -4.29
C LEU A 431 -29.56 -58.90 -4.74
N VAL A 432 -29.99 -59.76 -3.82
CA VAL A 432 -31.08 -60.72 -4.05
C VAL A 432 -32.21 -60.38 -3.08
N GLU A 433 -33.37 -60.02 -3.62
CA GLU A 433 -34.58 -59.78 -2.85
C GLU A 433 -35.16 -61.11 -2.38
N GLU A 434 -35.23 -61.32 -1.06
CA GLU A 434 -35.91 -62.48 -0.48
C GLU A 434 -37.40 -62.15 -0.30
N GLU A 435 -38.26 -62.79 -1.12
CA GLU A 435 -39.67 -62.42 -1.37
C GLU A 435 -40.56 -62.22 -0.12
N ASN A 436 -40.16 -62.73 1.04
CA ASN A 436 -40.94 -62.69 2.29
C ASN A 436 -40.25 -61.94 3.44
N ALA A 437 -39.02 -61.44 3.26
CA ALA A 437 -38.24 -60.79 4.33
C ALA A 437 -38.07 -59.27 4.15
N GLY A 438 -38.06 -58.77 2.92
CA GLY A 438 -37.73 -57.36 2.64
C GLY A 438 -36.28 -56.99 2.97
N ILE A 439 -35.41 -57.99 3.11
CA ILE A 439 -33.97 -57.87 3.33
C ILE A 439 -33.29 -58.33 2.04
N ASN A 440 -32.32 -57.55 1.57
CA ASN A 440 -31.51 -57.90 0.40
C ASN A 440 -30.26 -58.66 0.84
N ASP A 441 -30.15 -59.94 0.49
CA ASP A 441 -28.91 -60.69 0.69
C ASP A 441 -27.86 -60.31 -0.39
N ARG A 442 -26.59 -60.55 -0.08
CA ARG A 442 -25.42 -60.17 -0.90
C ARG A 442 -24.67 -61.39 -1.40
N GLU A 443 -25.21 -62.02 -2.43
CA GLU A 443 -24.51 -63.05 -3.17
C GLU A 443 -23.31 -62.47 -3.96
N PRO A 444 -22.11 -63.07 -3.88
CA PRO A 444 -20.95 -62.72 -4.70
C PRO A 444 -21.25 -62.69 -6.20
N LEU A 445 -20.72 -61.68 -6.90
CA LEU A 445 -20.91 -61.50 -8.33
C LEU A 445 -19.55 -61.46 -9.05
N GLU A 446 -19.05 -62.62 -9.43
CA GLU A 446 -17.89 -62.78 -10.31
C GLU A 446 -18.15 -62.32 -11.76
N ASN A 447 -17.10 -62.31 -12.58
CA ASN A 447 -17.11 -61.98 -14.00
C ASN A 447 -17.58 -60.54 -14.32
N VAL A 448 -17.41 -59.61 -13.37
CA VAL A 448 -17.65 -58.16 -13.58
C VAL A 448 -16.36 -57.51 -14.08
N ASN A 449 -16.37 -56.95 -15.29
CA ASN A 449 -15.26 -56.15 -15.82
C ASN A 449 -15.16 -54.85 -15.03
N LEU A 450 -13.99 -54.55 -14.48
CA LEU A 450 -13.72 -53.34 -13.71
C LEU A 450 -13.01 -52.28 -14.57
N ILE A 451 -13.59 -51.09 -14.56
CA ILE A 451 -13.08 -49.89 -15.21
C ILE A 451 -12.89 -48.82 -14.13
N PHE A 452 -11.66 -48.32 -13.98
CA PHE A 452 -11.34 -47.19 -13.12
C PHE A 452 -11.18 -45.93 -13.96
N THR A 453 -11.88 -44.85 -13.61
CA THR A 453 -11.84 -43.58 -14.33
C THR A 453 -11.30 -42.47 -13.43
N CYS A 454 -10.28 -41.75 -13.91
CA CYS A 454 -9.68 -40.61 -13.21
C CYS A 454 -9.63 -39.38 -14.12
N LEU A 455 -10.44 -38.37 -13.84
CA LEU A 455 -10.62 -37.20 -14.73
C LEU A 455 -10.93 -37.65 -16.17
N LYS A 456 -9.98 -37.45 -17.10
CA LYS A 456 -10.07 -37.89 -18.50
C LYS A 456 -9.66 -39.36 -18.74
N TYR A 457 -8.92 -39.97 -17.80
CA TYR A 457 -8.24 -41.24 -18.03
C TYR A 457 -9.11 -42.46 -17.72
N LEU A 458 -9.03 -43.49 -18.55
CA LEU A 458 -9.78 -44.74 -18.39
C LEU A 458 -8.84 -45.96 -18.31
N CYS A 459 -8.82 -46.62 -17.14
CA CYS A 459 -8.10 -47.87 -16.94
C CYS A 459 -9.06 -49.05 -16.89
N GLU A 460 -9.08 -49.88 -17.93
CA GLU A 460 -9.54 -51.26 -17.79
C GLU A 460 -8.58 -52.02 -16.87
N LYS A 461 -9.11 -52.76 -15.90
CA LYS A 461 -8.27 -53.40 -14.86
C LYS A 461 -8.34 -54.92 -14.85
N GLY A 462 -9.47 -55.52 -15.21
CA GLY A 462 -9.67 -56.98 -15.21
C GLY A 462 -11.09 -57.36 -14.83
N LYS A 463 -11.35 -58.66 -14.65
CA LYS A 463 -12.62 -59.18 -14.15
C LYS A 463 -12.51 -59.57 -12.67
N THR A 464 -13.60 -59.44 -11.92
CA THR A 464 -13.67 -60.04 -10.57
C THR A 464 -13.80 -61.56 -10.64
N GLU A 465 -13.06 -62.26 -9.80
CA GLU A 465 -13.04 -63.72 -9.71
C GLU A 465 -13.61 -64.16 -8.35
N TYR A 466 -14.29 -65.31 -8.32
CA TYR A 466 -14.78 -65.91 -7.07
C TYR A 466 -13.75 -66.92 -6.54
N ASP A 467 -13.25 -66.69 -5.31
CA ASP A 467 -12.24 -67.54 -4.68
C ASP A 467 -12.63 -67.90 -3.24
N PHE A 468 -13.41 -68.97 -3.12
CA PHE A 468 -13.78 -69.56 -1.83
C PHE A 468 -12.58 -70.10 -1.04
N ALA A 469 -11.46 -70.45 -1.69
CA ALA A 469 -10.33 -71.12 -1.06
C ALA A 469 -9.31 -70.14 -0.46
N GLY A 470 -9.07 -69.00 -1.11
CA GLY A 470 -8.13 -67.97 -0.66
C GLY A 470 -8.79 -66.72 -0.07
N MET A 471 -10.02 -66.38 -0.45
CA MET A 471 -10.71 -65.14 0.00
C MET A 471 -12.07 -65.37 0.69
N GLY A 472 -12.60 -66.59 0.65
CA GLY A 472 -13.90 -66.95 1.24
C GLY A 472 -15.08 -66.66 0.31
N ASN A 473 -16.30 -66.55 0.84
CA ASN A 473 -17.52 -66.35 0.04
C ASN A 473 -17.62 -64.91 -0.52
N VAL A 474 -16.71 -64.54 -1.42
CA VAL A 474 -16.59 -63.22 -2.05
C VAL A 474 -16.15 -63.35 -3.51
N ALA A 475 -16.58 -62.40 -4.34
CA ALA A 475 -16.02 -62.18 -5.67
C ALA A 475 -15.26 -60.86 -5.64
N ALA A 476 -14.00 -60.88 -6.08
CA ALA A 476 -13.10 -59.74 -5.92
C ALA A 476 -12.08 -59.65 -7.06
N TYR A 477 -11.47 -58.48 -7.18
CA TYR A 477 -10.25 -58.28 -7.96
C TYR A 477 -9.24 -57.50 -7.15
N LYS A 478 -8.01 -58.01 -7.06
CA LYS A 478 -6.92 -57.42 -6.28
C LYS A 478 -5.80 -57.00 -7.24
N THR A 479 -5.56 -55.69 -7.34
CA THR A 479 -4.53 -55.14 -8.22
C THR A 479 -4.08 -53.76 -7.71
N ASN A 480 -3.10 -53.17 -8.39
CA ASN A 480 -2.74 -51.78 -8.14
C ASN A 480 -3.51 -50.83 -9.07
N PHE A 481 -3.82 -49.65 -8.54
CA PHE A 481 -4.49 -48.55 -9.22
C PHE A 481 -3.58 -47.31 -9.21
N PRO A 482 -3.68 -46.43 -10.22
CA PRO A 482 -3.03 -45.12 -10.18
C PRO A 482 -3.61 -44.28 -9.04
N TYR A 483 -2.80 -43.41 -8.45
CA TYR A 483 -3.29 -42.48 -7.42
C TYR A 483 -4.21 -41.43 -8.05
N CYS A 484 -5.46 -41.33 -7.56
CA CYS A 484 -6.44 -40.35 -8.05
C CYS A 484 -7.39 -39.90 -6.95
N VAL A 485 -7.38 -38.62 -6.62
CA VAL A 485 -8.38 -38.01 -5.73
C VAL A 485 -9.70 -37.87 -6.50
N GLY A 486 -10.75 -38.53 -6.03
CA GLY A 486 -12.07 -38.54 -6.69
C GLY A 486 -12.20 -39.53 -7.86
N GLY A 487 -11.31 -40.52 -7.99
CA GLY A 487 -11.41 -41.57 -9.00
C GLY A 487 -12.69 -42.43 -8.84
N ILE A 488 -13.32 -42.79 -9.96
CA ILE A 488 -14.59 -43.52 -10.01
C ILE A 488 -14.34 -44.97 -10.43
N MET A 489 -14.83 -45.93 -9.64
CA MET A 489 -14.86 -47.34 -10.02
C MET A 489 -16.19 -47.69 -10.70
N ARG A 490 -16.15 -48.43 -11.81
CA ARG A 490 -17.34 -48.92 -12.53
C ARG A 490 -17.20 -50.42 -12.81
N GLY A 491 -18.28 -51.16 -12.60
CA GLY A 491 -18.39 -52.56 -13.01
C GLY A 491 -19.31 -52.71 -14.23
N LYS A 492 -18.91 -53.51 -15.23
CA LYS A 492 -19.75 -53.94 -16.35
C LYS A 492 -19.78 -55.47 -16.42
N LYS A 493 -20.95 -56.07 -16.35
CA LYS A 493 -21.17 -57.51 -16.60
C LYS A 493 -22.26 -57.66 -17.66
N GLU A 494 -22.10 -58.65 -18.54
CA GLU A 494 -23.14 -59.06 -19.49
C GLU A 494 -24.04 -60.09 -18.79
N GLY A 495 -25.36 -59.88 -18.84
CA GLY A 495 -26.37 -60.67 -18.14
C GLY A 495 -27.68 -59.89 -18.01
#